data_AF-A0A497SDS2-F1
#
_entry.id   AF-A0A497SDS2-F1
#
_cell.length_a   1.000
_cell.length_b   1.000
_cell.length_c   1.000
_cell.angle_alpha   90.00
_cell.angle_beta   90.00
_cell.angle_gamma   90.00
#
_symmetry.space_group_name_H-M   'P 1'
#
loop_
_entity.id
_entity.type
_entity.pdbx_description
1 polymer ?
#
loop_
_entity_poly.entity_id
_entity_poly.type
_entity_poly.pdbx_seq_one_letter_code
_entity_poly.pdbx_strand_id
1 'polypeptide(L)'
;MYLIAGIDPGTTTGIAILNLNGKLLSLTSSKDMSLDKIIEYLISFGKVSLIAIDVPTSPKIISKLSAQLGSELYLPEEPLSIKEKIELTKEYKTTGAHQRDALASALNAFNHYKNKFRKIENINTNIPIVEIKNLVIRGKSIDDAIKILEEKSDGKKTLKKKSQPQTATTKSKYIPSEYKIIRKLKKDISFLKEEIISKDNEIKRLRRIIKDIKRKYRIELLRDRAIHQREQYIKSLEFKITDLNERIIRIEDIKNILKPLVNGDIRGVGIFPDVYDGLTFVKRKPR
;
A
#
# COMPACT_ATOMS: atom_id res chain seq x y z
N MET A 1 17.22 -15.73 -18.72
CA MET A 1 15.78 -15.91 -18.43
C MET A 1 15.16 -14.55 -18.17
N TYR A 2 13.93 -14.30 -18.64
CA TYR A 2 13.19 -13.06 -18.37
C TYR A 2 12.12 -13.26 -17.29
N LEU A 3 11.89 -12.22 -16.49
CA LEU A 3 11.05 -12.26 -15.30
C LEU A 3 9.98 -11.18 -15.29
N ILE A 4 8.86 -11.50 -14.62
CA ILE A 4 7.87 -10.53 -14.14
C ILE A 4 8.03 -10.48 -12.61
N ALA A 5 8.27 -9.30 -12.08
CA ALA A 5 8.45 -9.08 -10.64
C ALA A 5 7.26 -8.29 -10.08
N GLY A 6 6.50 -8.89 -9.17
CA GLY A 6 5.50 -8.19 -8.38
C GLY A 6 6.11 -7.65 -7.10
N ILE A 7 5.87 -6.38 -6.79
CA ILE A 7 6.46 -5.71 -5.64
C ILE A 7 5.39 -4.98 -4.86
N ASP A 8 5.28 -5.29 -3.57
CA ASP A 8 4.47 -4.55 -2.61
C ASP A 8 5.40 -3.70 -1.73
N PRO A 9 5.55 -2.39 -2.00
CA PRO A 9 6.48 -1.53 -1.27
C PRO A 9 5.90 -1.05 0.07
N GLY A 10 6.73 -1.07 1.12
CA GLY A 10 6.36 -0.57 2.44
C GLY A 10 7.44 -0.86 3.47
N THR A 11 7.10 -0.74 4.76
CA THR A 11 7.97 -1.15 5.87
C THR A 11 8.35 -2.63 5.76
N THR A 12 7.41 -3.45 5.28
CA THR A 12 7.68 -4.81 4.83
C THR A 12 7.49 -4.80 3.32
N THR A 13 8.53 -5.19 2.57
CA THR A 13 8.45 -5.31 1.13
C THR A 13 8.15 -6.75 0.75
N GLY A 14 7.03 -6.96 0.03
CA GLY A 14 6.71 -8.24 -0.60
C GLY A 14 7.33 -8.32 -2.00
N ILE A 15 7.88 -9.47 -2.36
CA ILE A 15 8.46 -9.73 -3.69
C ILE A 15 7.96 -11.07 -4.21
N ALA A 16 7.38 -11.06 -5.40
CA ALA A 16 7.01 -12.26 -6.15
C ALA A 16 7.72 -12.26 -7.51
N ILE A 17 8.28 -13.40 -7.91
CA ILE A 17 9.01 -13.54 -9.17
C ILE A 17 8.35 -14.63 -10.01
N LEU A 18 7.85 -14.26 -11.18
CA LEU A 18 7.30 -15.17 -12.18
C LEU A 18 8.22 -15.21 -13.41
N ASN A 19 8.24 -16.33 -14.12
CA ASN A 19 8.77 -16.36 -15.49
C ASN A 19 7.70 -15.89 -16.50
N LEU A 20 8.09 -15.72 -17.78
CA LEU A 20 7.16 -15.32 -18.85
C LEU A 20 6.13 -16.40 -19.27
N ASN A 21 6.12 -17.54 -18.59
CA ASN A 21 5.10 -18.59 -18.72
C ASN A 21 4.12 -18.60 -17.54
N GLY A 22 4.27 -17.67 -16.58
CA GLY A 22 3.41 -17.53 -15.42
C GLY A 22 3.76 -18.46 -14.25
N LYS A 23 4.87 -19.21 -14.33
CA LYS A 23 5.32 -20.06 -13.22
C LYS A 23 5.99 -19.20 -12.14
N LEU A 24 5.55 -19.38 -10.89
CA LEU A 24 6.17 -18.80 -9.71
C LEU A 24 7.54 -19.44 -9.46
N LEU A 25 8.56 -18.58 -9.41
CA LEU A 25 9.95 -18.96 -9.14
C LEU A 25 10.33 -18.65 -7.68
N SER A 26 9.83 -17.54 -7.14
CA SER A 26 10.08 -17.17 -5.76
C SER A 26 8.99 -16.26 -5.21
N LEU A 27 8.75 -16.39 -3.90
CA LEU A 27 7.84 -15.56 -3.13
C LEU A 27 8.45 -15.30 -1.76
N THR A 28 8.69 -14.03 -1.42
CA THR A 28 9.30 -13.64 -0.14
C THR A 28 8.78 -12.29 0.34
N SER A 29 9.00 -12.01 1.62
CA SER A 29 8.76 -10.69 2.19
C SER A 29 9.79 -10.40 3.28
N SER A 30 10.32 -9.18 3.32
CA SER A 30 11.28 -8.77 4.36
C SER A 30 10.95 -7.37 4.86
N LYS A 31 11.17 -7.14 6.15
CA LYS A 31 11.20 -5.79 6.72
C LYS A 31 12.45 -5.05 6.24
N ASP A 32 12.30 -3.74 6.04
CA ASP A 32 13.39 -2.79 5.78
C ASP A 32 14.36 -3.21 4.67
N MET A 33 13.82 -3.79 3.59
CA MET A 33 14.62 -4.21 2.44
C MET A 33 15.06 -2.97 1.64
N SER A 34 16.38 -2.74 1.55
CA SER A 34 16.92 -1.66 0.74
C SER A 34 16.72 -1.93 -0.76
N LEU A 35 16.67 -0.86 -1.57
CA LEU A 35 16.56 -0.97 -3.03
C LEU A 35 17.63 -1.88 -3.63
N ASP A 36 18.87 -1.76 -3.17
CA ASP A 36 19.99 -2.53 -3.72
C ASP A 36 19.81 -4.03 -3.44
N LYS A 37 19.32 -4.40 -2.25
CA LYS A 37 19.00 -5.81 -1.93
C LYS A 37 17.86 -6.34 -2.80
N ILE A 38 16.86 -5.51 -3.11
CA ILE A 38 15.77 -5.91 -4.01
C ILE A 38 16.33 -6.19 -5.41
N ILE A 39 17.21 -5.30 -5.91
CA ILE A 39 17.86 -5.45 -7.22
C ILE A 39 18.70 -6.73 -7.26
N GLU A 40 19.60 -6.92 -6.29
CA GLU A 40 20.45 -8.11 -6.18
C GLU A 40 19.60 -9.39 -6.15
N TYR A 41 18.55 -9.39 -5.34
CA TYR A 41 17.63 -10.51 -5.24
C TYR A 41 16.98 -10.81 -6.58
N LEU A 42 16.40 -9.83 -7.26
CA LEU A 42 15.74 -10.02 -8.55
C LEU A 42 16.69 -10.51 -9.64
N ILE A 43 17.89 -9.91 -9.73
CA ILE A 43 18.90 -10.26 -10.73
C ILE A 43 19.41 -11.69 -10.53
N SER A 44 19.45 -12.19 -9.29
CA SER A 44 19.87 -13.57 -9.00
C SER A 44 18.99 -14.64 -9.67
N PHE A 45 17.74 -14.30 -10.02
CA PHE A 45 16.82 -15.19 -10.75
C PHE A 45 16.87 -14.98 -12.27
N GLY A 46 17.35 -13.83 -12.75
CA GLY A 46 17.38 -13.50 -14.17
C GLY A 46 17.10 -12.02 -14.47
N LYS A 47 16.78 -11.73 -15.74
CA LYS A 47 16.57 -10.37 -16.22
C LYS A 47 15.11 -9.96 -16.04
N VAL A 48 14.87 -8.92 -15.25
CA VAL A 48 13.51 -8.41 -15.05
C VAL A 48 13.04 -7.70 -16.31
N SER A 49 11.97 -8.19 -16.91
CA SER A 49 11.33 -7.58 -18.08
C SER A 49 10.24 -6.61 -17.67
N LEU A 50 9.52 -6.93 -16.60
CA LEU A 50 8.34 -6.22 -16.13
C LEU A 50 8.34 -6.15 -14.60
N ILE A 51 8.09 -4.97 -14.05
CA ILE A 51 7.77 -4.77 -12.65
C ILE A 51 6.29 -4.46 -12.54
N ALA A 52 5.60 -5.05 -11.58
CA ALA A 52 4.16 -4.89 -11.38
C ALA A 52 3.86 -4.48 -9.94
N ILE A 53 2.89 -3.58 -9.79
CA ILE A 53 2.33 -3.19 -8.49
C ILE A 53 0.81 -3.28 -8.53
N ASP A 54 0.16 -3.19 -7.37
CA ASP A 54 -1.29 -3.34 -7.18
C ASP A 54 -2.08 -2.01 -7.23
N VAL A 55 -1.40 -0.88 -7.48
CA VAL A 55 -1.99 0.46 -7.49
C VAL A 55 -1.73 1.20 -8.81
N PRO A 56 -2.64 2.09 -9.25
CA PRO A 56 -2.55 2.76 -10.56
C PRO A 56 -1.48 3.85 -10.62
N THR A 57 -0.89 4.22 -9.49
CA THR A 57 0.17 5.23 -9.41
C THR A 57 1.42 4.63 -8.78
N SER A 58 2.52 4.65 -9.53
CA SER A 58 3.81 4.15 -9.07
C SER A 58 4.41 4.98 -7.93
N PRO A 59 4.76 4.37 -6.79
CA PRO A 59 5.65 4.98 -5.82
C PRO A 59 7.02 5.30 -6.44
N LYS A 60 7.67 6.39 -6.00
CA LYS A 60 8.99 6.81 -6.54
C LYS A 60 10.05 5.72 -6.49
N ILE A 61 10.03 4.90 -5.43
CA ILE A 61 10.96 3.79 -5.23
C ILE A 61 10.84 2.75 -6.35
N ILE A 62 9.61 2.45 -6.79
CA ILE A 62 9.32 1.49 -7.86
C ILE A 62 9.75 2.05 -9.21
N SER A 63 9.46 3.32 -9.49
CA SER A 63 9.92 3.97 -10.74
C SER A 63 11.45 3.98 -10.84
N LYS A 64 12.15 4.24 -9.73
CA LYS A 64 13.62 4.18 -9.68
C LYS A 64 14.12 2.76 -9.93
N LEU A 65 13.51 1.77 -9.28
CA LEU A 65 13.84 0.36 -9.46
C LEU A 65 13.66 -0.10 -10.92
N SER A 66 12.54 0.26 -11.55
CA SER A 66 12.26 -0.03 -12.96
C SER A 66 13.31 0.55 -13.88
N ALA A 67 13.71 1.81 -13.65
CA ALA A 67 14.74 2.47 -14.43
C ALA A 67 16.12 1.81 -14.26
N GLN A 68 16.48 1.42 -13.03
CA GLN A 68 17.77 0.75 -12.75
C GLN A 68 17.85 -0.64 -13.37
N LEU A 69 16.74 -1.39 -13.41
CA LEU A 69 16.69 -2.73 -14.01
C LEU A 69 16.46 -2.71 -15.53
N GLY A 70 16.12 -1.54 -16.11
CA GLY A 70 15.76 -1.42 -17.52
C GLY A 70 14.50 -2.23 -17.87
N SER A 71 13.57 -2.30 -16.91
CA SER A 71 12.31 -3.05 -16.98
C SER A 71 11.15 -2.10 -17.23
N GLU A 72 10.12 -2.61 -17.90
CA GLU A 72 8.84 -1.91 -18.01
C GLU A 72 8.08 -1.93 -16.70
N LEU A 73 7.17 -0.99 -16.51
CA LEU A 73 6.32 -0.90 -15.33
C LEU A 73 4.86 -1.14 -15.70
N TYR A 74 4.25 -2.12 -15.06
CA TYR A 74 2.83 -2.41 -15.14
C TYR A 74 2.09 -1.79 -13.96
N LEU A 75 1.11 -0.95 -14.29
CA LEU A 75 0.17 -0.33 -13.37
C LEU A 75 -1.24 -0.78 -13.77
N PRO A 76 -2.05 -1.31 -12.85
CA PRO A 76 -3.46 -1.62 -13.13
C PRO A 76 -4.25 -0.32 -13.36
N GLU A 77 -5.37 -0.41 -14.08
CA GLU A 77 -6.26 0.75 -14.32
C GLU A 77 -6.87 1.26 -13.02
N GLU A 78 -7.25 0.34 -12.13
CA GLU A 78 -7.77 0.61 -10.79
C GLU A 78 -6.98 -0.18 -9.73
N PRO A 79 -6.96 0.27 -8.46
CA PRO A 79 -6.32 -0.47 -7.39
C PRO A 79 -6.95 -1.86 -7.21
N LEU A 80 -6.12 -2.90 -7.06
CA LEU A 80 -6.63 -4.26 -6.82
C LEU A 80 -7.27 -4.33 -5.43
N SER A 81 -8.54 -4.75 -5.39
CA SER A 81 -9.25 -5.01 -4.15
C SER A 81 -8.68 -6.23 -3.43
N ILE A 82 -8.92 -6.29 -2.11
CA ILE A 82 -8.49 -7.43 -1.28
C ILE A 82 -9.09 -8.75 -1.81
N LYS A 83 -10.35 -8.73 -2.29
CA LYS A 83 -11.01 -9.91 -2.84
C LYS A 83 -10.31 -10.40 -4.11
N GLU A 84 -9.96 -9.50 -5.03
CA GLU A 84 -9.22 -9.86 -6.25
C GLU A 84 -7.84 -10.43 -5.93
N LYS A 85 -7.12 -9.83 -4.97
CA LYS A 85 -5.82 -10.34 -4.53
C LYS A 85 -5.93 -11.76 -3.97
N ILE A 86 -6.94 -12.04 -3.15
CA ILE A 86 -7.19 -13.39 -2.61
C ILE A 86 -7.53 -14.36 -3.74
N GLU A 87 -8.41 -13.99 -4.66
CA GLU A 87 -8.83 -14.85 -5.76
C GLU A 87 -7.67 -15.19 -6.71
N LEU A 88 -6.85 -14.20 -7.07
CA LEU A 88 -5.67 -14.39 -7.92
C LEU A 88 -4.65 -15.33 -7.28
N THR A 89 -4.54 -15.33 -5.95
CA THR A 89 -3.50 -16.05 -5.21
C THR A 89 -3.98 -17.33 -4.55
N LYS A 90 -5.25 -17.73 -4.74
CA LYS A 90 -5.90 -18.86 -4.04
C LYS A 90 -5.15 -20.20 -4.18
N GLU A 91 -4.47 -20.40 -5.30
CA GLU A 91 -3.73 -21.64 -5.60
C GLU A 91 -2.31 -21.66 -4.99
N TYR A 92 -1.89 -20.56 -4.36
CA TYR A 92 -0.54 -20.38 -3.83
C TYR A 92 -0.55 -20.25 -2.31
N LYS A 93 0.42 -20.90 -1.66
CA LYS A 93 0.64 -20.72 -0.22
C LYS A 93 1.37 -19.40 0.00
N THR A 94 0.72 -18.45 0.66
CA THR A 94 1.31 -17.18 1.08
C THR A 94 1.36 -17.13 2.61
N THR A 95 2.45 -16.61 3.19
CA THR A 95 2.61 -16.54 4.66
C THR A 95 2.11 -15.23 5.27
N GLY A 96 1.79 -14.24 4.44
CA GLY A 96 1.32 -12.94 4.89
C GLY A 96 0.79 -12.05 3.77
N ALA A 97 0.14 -10.96 4.18
CA ALA A 97 -0.50 -10.01 3.27
C ALA A 97 0.47 -9.45 2.21
N HIS A 98 1.70 -9.09 2.61
CA HIS A 98 2.68 -8.53 1.67
C HIS A 98 3.11 -9.50 0.56
N GLN A 99 3.25 -10.79 0.88
CA GLN A 99 3.53 -11.81 -0.13
C GLN A 99 2.34 -11.98 -1.07
N ARG A 100 1.13 -12.05 -0.51
CA ARG A 100 -0.10 -12.15 -1.29
C ARG A 100 -0.26 -10.97 -2.24
N ASP A 101 -0.04 -9.76 -1.75
CA ASP A 101 -0.24 -8.54 -2.51
C ASP A 101 0.80 -8.44 -3.64
N ALA A 102 2.07 -8.72 -3.36
CA ALA A 102 3.13 -8.80 -4.38
C ALA A 102 2.84 -9.89 -5.44
N LEU A 103 2.38 -11.07 -5.02
CA LEU A 103 2.03 -12.16 -5.94
C LEU A 103 0.83 -11.79 -6.81
N ALA A 104 -0.20 -11.17 -6.22
CA ALA A 104 -1.37 -10.69 -6.94
C ALA A 104 -0.98 -9.66 -8.01
N SER A 105 -0.07 -8.72 -7.70
CA SER A 105 0.46 -7.78 -8.70
C SER A 105 1.13 -8.50 -9.88
N ALA A 106 1.99 -9.49 -9.59
CA ALA A 106 2.69 -10.24 -10.65
C ALA A 106 1.73 -11.05 -11.52
N LEU A 107 0.75 -11.73 -10.90
CA LEU A 107 -0.24 -12.55 -11.61
C LEU A 107 -1.21 -11.68 -12.41
N ASN A 108 -1.62 -10.54 -11.88
CA ASN A 108 -2.46 -9.60 -12.61
C ASN A 108 -1.74 -9.08 -13.87
N ALA A 109 -0.47 -8.68 -13.72
CA ALA A 109 0.36 -8.29 -14.86
C ALA A 109 0.49 -9.43 -15.88
N PHE A 110 0.75 -10.67 -15.42
CA PHE A 110 0.81 -11.82 -16.32
C PHE A 110 -0.53 -12.03 -17.07
N ASN A 111 -1.66 -11.94 -16.37
CA ASN A 111 -2.99 -12.08 -16.97
C ASN A 111 -3.27 -11.01 -18.03
N HIS A 112 -2.82 -9.78 -17.83
CA HIS A 112 -2.90 -8.72 -18.84
C HIS A 112 -2.18 -9.09 -20.16
N TYR A 113 -1.01 -9.73 -20.07
CA TYR A 113 -0.25 -10.16 -21.25
C TYR A 113 -0.57 -11.58 -21.73
N LYS A 114 -1.31 -12.39 -20.96
CA LYS A 114 -1.56 -13.82 -21.22
C LYS A 114 -2.09 -14.10 -22.63
N ASN A 115 -3.06 -13.32 -23.09
CA ASN A 115 -3.63 -13.47 -24.43
C ASN A 115 -2.60 -13.19 -25.53
N LYS A 116 -1.73 -12.18 -25.34
CA LYS A 116 -0.65 -11.87 -26.29
C LYS A 116 0.40 -12.98 -26.28
N PHE A 117 0.79 -13.46 -25.09
CA PHE A 117 1.75 -14.56 -24.96
C PHE A 117 1.27 -15.84 -25.62
N ARG A 118 -0.01 -16.21 -25.45
CA ARG A 118 -0.60 -17.37 -26.12
C ARG A 118 -0.58 -17.24 -27.64
N LYS A 119 -0.84 -16.03 -28.18
CA LYS A 119 -0.71 -15.78 -29.62
C LYS A 119 0.72 -16.01 -30.10
N ILE A 120 1.71 -15.52 -29.37
CA ILE A 120 3.14 -15.68 -29.70
C ILE A 120 3.55 -17.16 -29.66
N GLU A 121 3.06 -17.92 -28.68
CA GLU A 121 3.36 -19.37 -28.55
C GLU A 121 2.84 -20.19 -29.73
N ASN A 122 1.80 -19.73 -30.43
CA ASN A 122 1.25 -20.40 -31.61
C ASN A 122 1.98 -20.04 -32.92
N ILE A 123 2.95 -19.12 -32.90
CA ILE A 123 3.68 -18.71 -34.09
C ILE A 123 4.78 -19.73 -34.36
N ASN A 124 4.76 -20.31 -35.57
CA ASN A 124 5.84 -21.17 -36.03
C ASN A 124 7.01 -20.31 -36.51
N THR A 125 8.01 -20.11 -35.64
CA THR A 125 9.21 -19.31 -35.92
C THR A 125 10.44 -19.97 -35.31
N ASN A 126 11.60 -19.79 -35.96
CA ASN A 126 12.90 -20.22 -35.43
C ASN A 126 13.45 -19.28 -34.35
N ILE A 127 12.75 -18.16 -34.08
CA ILE A 127 13.14 -17.18 -33.07
C ILE A 127 12.69 -17.66 -31.69
N PRO A 128 13.55 -17.54 -30.65
CA PRO A 128 13.14 -17.87 -29.29
C PRO A 128 11.91 -17.08 -28.84
N ILE A 129 10.79 -17.78 -28.58
CA ILE A 129 9.50 -17.22 -28.13
C ILE A 129 9.67 -16.25 -26.95
N VAL A 130 10.58 -16.55 -26.03
CA VAL A 130 10.84 -15.75 -24.83
C VAL A 130 11.37 -14.35 -25.18
N GLU A 131 12.18 -14.20 -26.23
CA GLU A 131 12.67 -12.90 -26.69
C GLU A 131 11.55 -12.06 -27.31
N ILE A 132 10.66 -12.70 -28.08
CA ILE A 132 9.48 -12.04 -28.65
C ILE A 132 8.57 -11.53 -27.53
N LYS A 133 8.29 -12.37 -26.51
CA LYS A 133 7.49 -11.97 -25.34
C LYS A 133 8.09 -10.75 -24.62
N ASN A 134 9.42 -10.70 -24.42
CA ASN A 134 10.10 -9.56 -23.81
C ASN A 134 9.98 -8.27 -24.65
N LEU A 135 10.07 -8.36 -25.99
CA LEU A 135 9.86 -7.18 -26.86
C LEU A 135 8.41 -6.68 -26.84
N VAL A 136 7.44 -7.59 -26.75
CA VAL A 136 6.02 -7.24 -26.64
C VAL A 136 5.71 -6.58 -25.31
N ILE A 137 6.36 -7.01 -24.22
CA ILE A 137 6.28 -6.31 -22.93
C ILE A 137 6.76 -4.86 -23.09
N ARG A 138 7.85 -4.62 -23.84
CA ARG A 138 8.42 -3.30 -24.17
C ARG A 138 7.59 -2.48 -25.17
N GLY A 139 6.33 -2.85 -25.39
CA GLY A 139 5.39 -2.10 -26.21
C GLY A 139 5.54 -2.30 -27.72
N LYS A 140 6.30 -3.30 -28.17
CA LYS A 140 6.35 -3.66 -29.60
C LYS A 140 5.17 -4.53 -30.01
N SER A 141 4.73 -4.39 -31.26
CA SER A 141 3.79 -5.35 -31.84
C SER A 141 4.50 -6.71 -32.02
N ILE A 142 3.72 -7.78 -32.16
CA ILE A 142 4.29 -9.11 -32.38
C ILE A 142 5.08 -9.15 -33.69
N ASP A 143 4.55 -8.54 -34.75
CA ASP A 143 5.19 -8.49 -36.07
C ASP A 143 6.49 -7.68 -36.04
N ASP A 144 6.50 -6.52 -35.35
CA ASP A 144 7.72 -5.72 -35.19
C ASP A 144 8.77 -6.46 -34.36
N ALA A 145 8.34 -7.18 -33.32
CA ALA A 145 9.25 -7.97 -32.49
C ALA A 145 9.93 -9.08 -33.29
N ILE A 146 9.19 -9.74 -34.18
CA ILE A 146 9.71 -10.77 -35.09
C ILE A 146 10.73 -10.13 -36.05
N LYS A 147 10.37 -9.07 -36.77
CA LYS A 147 11.27 -8.36 -37.70
C LYS A 147 12.59 -7.93 -37.05
N ILE A 148 12.51 -7.31 -35.87
CA ILE A 148 13.70 -6.86 -35.12
C ILE A 148 14.63 -8.03 -34.77
N LEU A 149 14.07 -9.21 -34.50
CA LEU A 149 14.85 -10.40 -34.15
C LEU A 149 15.39 -11.12 -35.39
N GLU A 150 14.65 -11.13 -36.50
CA GLU A 150 15.11 -11.65 -37.80
C GLU A 150 16.28 -10.81 -38.37
N GLU A 151 16.17 -9.49 -38.33
CA GLU A 151 17.24 -8.58 -38.74
C GLU A 151 18.52 -8.76 -37.89
N LYS A 152 18.36 -9.15 -36.62
CA LYS A 152 19.48 -9.47 -35.72
C LYS A 152 20.08 -10.85 -35.97
N SER A 153 19.29 -11.84 -36.37
CA SER A 153 19.79 -13.17 -36.70
C SER A 153 20.49 -13.21 -38.06
N ASP A 154 19.98 -12.47 -39.03
CA ASP A 154 20.59 -12.36 -40.37
C ASP A 154 21.76 -11.37 -40.42
N GLY A 155 21.90 -10.54 -39.37
CA GLY A 155 22.82 -9.41 -39.30
C GLY A 155 24.18 -9.63 -38.62
N LYS A 156 24.87 -10.76 -38.83
CA LYS A 156 26.36 -10.76 -38.70
C LYS A 156 26.98 -10.09 -39.94
N LYS A 157 26.84 -8.76 -40.03
CA LYS A 157 27.46 -7.74 -40.92
C LYS A 157 26.37 -6.68 -41.12
N THR A 158 26.43 -5.47 -40.57
CA THR A 158 27.39 -4.44 -40.96
C THR A 158 27.36 -3.29 -39.95
N LEU A 159 28.41 -3.15 -39.14
CA LEU A 159 28.75 -1.85 -38.56
C LEU A 159 29.31 -0.98 -39.70
N LYS A 160 28.45 -0.26 -40.43
CA LYS A 160 28.90 0.90 -41.21
C LYS A 160 28.87 2.14 -40.32
N LYS A 161 29.85 2.23 -39.41
CA LYS A 161 30.50 3.51 -39.15
C LYS A 161 31.26 3.85 -40.43
N LYS A 162 30.76 4.79 -41.23
CA LYS A 162 31.59 5.45 -42.24
C LYS A 162 32.06 6.79 -41.66
N SER A 163 33.27 6.75 -41.13
CA SER A 163 34.11 7.92 -40.92
C SER A 163 34.93 8.14 -42.20
N GLN A 164 34.87 9.37 -42.72
CA GLN A 164 35.88 10.09 -43.53
C GLN A 164 36.17 9.60 -44.98
N PRO A 165 36.87 10.38 -45.83
CA PRO A 165 37.07 11.85 -45.92
C PRO A 165 36.76 12.40 -47.34
N GLN A 166 36.65 13.72 -47.56
CA GLN A 166 37.25 14.46 -48.70
C GLN A 166 36.84 15.94 -48.76
N THR A 167 37.89 16.76 -48.81
CA THR A 167 38.11 18.06 -49.46
C THR A 167 36.99 18.74 -50.27
N ALA A 168 36.84 20.03 -49.96
CA ALA A 168 36.64 21.20 -50.84
C ALA A 168 35.44 21.26 -51.81
N THR A 169 34.73 22.40 -51.66
CA THR A 169 33.95 23.16 -52.66
C THR A 169 32.72 22.50 -53.28
N THR A 170 31.51 22.86 -52.80
CA THR A 170 30.57 23.73 -53.54
C THR A 170 29.43 24.24 -52.64
N LYS A 171 28.89 25.39 -53.03
CA LYS A 171 28.02 26.30 -52.26
C LYS A 171 26.60 25.75 -52.02
N SER A 172 26.12 25.98 -50.78
CA SER A 172 24.80 26.55 -50.41
C SER A 172 23.59 26.22 -51.29
N LYS A 173 22.62 25.44 -50.75
CA LYS A 173 21.16 25.69 -50.88
C LYS A 173 20.19 24.67 -50.20
N TYR A 174 20.46 24.11 -49.01
CA TYR A 174 19.43 23.34 -48.29
C TYR A 174 19.55 23.50 -46.77
N ILE A 175 19.07 24.61 -46.23
CA ILE A 175 19.02 24.89 -44.77
C ILE A 175 17.65 25.46 -44.23
N PRO A 176 16.55 25.70 -44.99
CA PRO A 176 15.35 26.30 -44.37
C PRO A 176 14.48 25.42 -43.45
N SER A 177 14.44 24.08 -43.62
CA SER A 177 13.44 23.24 -42.92
C SER A 177 13.87 22.81 -41.51
N GLU A 178 15.14 22.45 -41.34
CA GLU A 178 15.69 21.96 -40.07
C GLU A 178 15.75 23.07 -39.01
N TYR A 179 16.06 24.31 -39.40
CA TYR A 179 16.05 25.46 -38.48
C TYR A 179 14.66 25.79 -37.95
N LYS A 180 13.59 25.58 -38.74
CA LYS A 180 12.20 25.74 -38.27
C LYS A 180 11.83 24.69 -37.24
N ILE A 181 12.25 23.43 -37.46
CA ILE A 181 12.02 22.33 -36.52
C ILE A 181 12.77 22.57 -35.21
N ILE A 182 14.05 22.95 -35.29
CA ILE A 182 14.87 23.27 -34.11
C ILE A 182 14.27 24.44 -33.32
N ARG A 183 13.73 25.46 -34.00
CA ARG A 183 13.08 26.59 -33.33
C ARG A 183 11.76 26.19 -32.65
N LYS A 184 10.98 25.30 -33.27
CA LYS A 184 9.75 24.76 -32.68
C LYS A 184 10.07 23.91 -31.45
N LEU A 185 11.01 22.97 -31.56
CA LEU A 185 11.46 22.13 -30.45
C LEU A 185 12.02 22.96 -29.27
N LYS A 186 12.76 24.03 -29.55
CA LYS A 186 13.23 24.94 -28.49
C LYS A 186 12.09 25.66 -27.76
N LYS A 187 11.03 26.06 -28.48
CA LYS A 187 9.82 26.64 -27.86
C LYS A 187 9.08 25.60 -27.03
N ASP A 188 8.90 24.39 -27.55
CA ASP A 188 8.22 23.31 -26.84
C ASP A 188 8.98 22.94 -25.55
N ILE A 189 10.31 22.88 -25.60
CA ILE A 189 11.15 22.66 -24.40
C ILE A 189 10.97 23.80 -23.39
N SER A 190 10.90 25.06 -23.84
CA SER A 190 10.67 26.20 -22.94
C SER A 190 9.31 26.11 -22.25
N PHE A 191 8.27 25.81 -23.03
CA PHE A 191 6.90 25.65 -22.53
C PHE A 191 6.79 24.48 -21.53
N LEU A 192 7.35 23.32 -21.87
CA LEU A 192 7.38 22.16 -20.98
C LEU A 192 8.15 22.45 -19.68
N LYS A 193 9.23 23.24 -19.74
CA LYS A 193 9.95 23.67 -18.53
C LYS A 193 9.10 24.58 -17.64
N GLU A 194 8.39 25.54 -18.22
CA GLU A 194 7.45 26.39 -17.48
C GLU A 194 6.31 25.58 -16.86
N GLU A 195 5.79 24.59 -17.57
CA GLU A 195 4.75 23.69 -17.06
C GLU A 195 5.26 22.81 -15.91
N ILE A 196 6.50 22.34 -15.98
CA ILE A 196 7.13 21.59 -14.88
C ILE A 196 7.25 22.49 -13.64
N ILE A 197 7.69 23.74 -13.81
CA ILE A 197 7.83 24.69 -12.69
C ILE A 197 6.46 24.99 -12.06
N SER A 198 5.42 25.18 -12.87
CA SER A 198 4.07 25.46 -12.37
C SER A 198 3.50 24.26 -11.60
N LYS A 199 3.64 23.04 -12.13
CA LYS A 199 3.23 21.81 -11.44
C LYS A 199 4.04 21.57 -10.16
N ASP A 200 5.34 21.84 -10.15
CA ASP A 200 6.17 21.72 -8.94
C ASP A 200 5.74 22.70 -7.84
N ASN A 201 5.35 23.92 -8.21
CA ASN A 201 4.81 24.89 -7.27
C ASN A 201 3.44 24.45 -6.72
N GLU A 202 2.59 23.87 -7.56
CA GLU A 202 1.31 23.33 -7.12
C GLU A 202 1.50 22.13 -6.18
N ILE A 203 2.43 21.23 -6.48
CA ILE A 203 2.81 20.13 -5.58
C ILE A 203 3.28 20.66 -4.22
N LYS A 204 4.12 21.72 -4.21
CA LYS A 204 4.56 22.36 -2.96
C LYS A 204 3.38 22.94 -2.17
N ARG A 205 2.43 23.59 -2.85
CA ARG A 205 1.21 24.15 -2.26
C ARG A 205 0.33 23.06 -1.66
N LEU A 206 0.00 22.02 -2.42
CA LEU A 206 -0.83 20.90 -1.98
C LEU A 206 -0.19 20.16 -0.79
N ARG A 207 1.13 19.99 -0.79
CA ARG A 207 1.84 19.39 0.36
C ARG A 207 1.72 20.22 1.64
N ARG A 208 1.75 21.56 1.54
CA ARG A 208 1.52 22.44 2.70
C ARG A 208 0.09 22.28 3.22
N ILE A 209 -0.90 22.30 2.32
CA ILE A 209 -2.32 22.10 2.68
C ILE A 209 -2.52 20.75 3.38
N ILE A 210 -1.98 19.66 2.85
CA ILE A 210 -2.07 18.33 3.47
C ILE A 210 -1.44 18.33 4.87
N LYS A 211 -0.29 19.00 5.04
CA LYS A 211 0.37 19.10 6.35
C LYS A 211 -0.50 19.85 7.36
N ASP A 212 -1.14 20.94 6.93
CA ASP A 212 -2.03 21.74 7.78
C ASP A 212 -3.31 20.98 8.16
N ILE A 213 -3.92 20.28 7.20
CA ILE A 213 -5.08 19.41 7.45
C ILE A 213 -4.72 18.30 8.45
N LYS A 214 -3.58 17.62 8.26
CA LYS A 214 -3.11 16.58 9.19
C LYS A 214 -2.88 17.14 10.60
N ARG A 215 -2.34 18.36 10.72
CA ARG A 215 -2.15 19.03 12.01
C ARG A 215 -3.50 19.33 12.69
N LYS A 216 -4.46 19.89 11.95
CA LYS A 216 -5.81 20.18 12.46
C LYS A 216 -6.51 18.91 12.94
N TYR A 217 -6.51 17.86 12.11
CA TYR A 217 -7.11 16.57 12.45
C TYR A 217 -6.48 15.94 13.70
N ARG A 218 -5.16 16.03 13.86
CA ARG A 218 -4.48 15.55 15.08
C ARG A 218 -4.91 16.30 16.33
N ILE A 219 -5.12 17.61 16.25
CA ILE A 219 -5.58 18.42 17.39
C ILE A 219 -7.02 18.04 17.74
N GLU A 220 -7.88 17.86 16.74
CA GLU A 220 -9.27 17.45 16.91
C GLU A 220 -9.36 16.08 17.59
N LEU A 221 -8.62 15.08 17.11
CA LEU A 221 -8.60 13.75 17.70
C LEU A 221 -8.09 13.74 19.15
N LEU A 222 -7.17 14.63 19.51
CA LEU A 222 -6.73 14.80 20.90
C LEU A 222 -7.82 15.47 21.76
N ARG A 223 -8.57 16.42 21.20
CA ARG A 223 -9.71 17.05 21.88
C ARG A 223 -10.82 16.03 22.13
N ASP A 224 -11.19 15.23 21.13
CA ASP A 224 -12.24 14.21 21.26
C ASP A 224 -11.88 13.17 22.32
N ARG A 225 -10.62 12.74 22.37
CA ARG A 225 -10.14 11.85 23.44
C ARG A 225 -10.26 12.49 24.82
N ALA A 226 -9.88 13.76 24.95
CA ALA A 226 -9.97 14.48 26.22
C ALA A 226 -11.43 14.68 26.65
N ILE A 227 -12.34 14.97 25.71
CA ILE A 227 -13.78 15.07 25.95
C ILE A 227 -14.31 13.72 26.42
N HIS A 228 -14.00 12.64 25.70
CA HIS A 228 -14.46 11.30 26.06
C HIS A 228 -14.00 10.87 27.46
N GLN A 229 -12.73 11.14 27.82
CA GLN A 229 -12.22 10.88 29.17
C GLN A 229 -12.96 11.69 30.24
N ARG A 230 -13.25 12.97 29.96
CA ARG A 230 -14.03 13.82 30.87
C ARG A 230 -15.46 13.32 31.02
N GLU A 231 -16.11 12.90 29.94
CA GLU A 231 -17.46 12.34 29.96
C GLU A 231 -17.52 11.04 30.79
N GLN A 232 -16.55 10.14 30.62
CA GLN A 232 -16.46 8.93 31.45
C GLN A 232 -16.28 9.28 32.93
N TYR A 233 -15.43 10.28 33.22
CA TYR A 233 -15.21 10.73 34.59
C TYR A 233 -16.48 11.35 35.19
N ILE A 234 -17.18 12.20 34.44
CA ILE A 234 -18.47 12.80 34.85
C ILE A 234 -19.47 11.69 35.18
N LYS A 235 -19.65 10.70 34.30
CA LYS A 235 -20.54 9.55 34.56
C LYS A 235 -20.18 8.81 35.85
N SER A 236 -18.88 8.64 36.12
CA SER A 236 -18.42 8.00 37.36
C SER A 236 -18.71 8.83 38.61
N LEU A 237 -18.64 10.16 38.51
CA LEU A 237 -19.00 11.07 39.60
C LEU A 237 -20.50 11.11 39.82
N GLU A 238 -21.29 11.15 38.75
CA GLU A 238 -22.76 11.07 38.81
C GLU A 238 -23.20 9.80 39.54
N PHE A 239 -22.63 8.64 39.18
CA PHE A 239 -22.92 7.37 39.87
C PHE A 239 -22.53 7.39 41.36
N LYS A 240 -21.41 8.02 41.71
CA LYS A 240 -21.02 8.19 43.12
C LYS A 240 -21.98 9.10 43.87
N ILE A 241 -22.43 10.19 43.26
CA ILE A 241 -23.40 11.10 43.87
C ILE A 241 -24.71 10.35 44.12
N THR A 242 -25.19 9.54 43.16
CA THR A 242 -26.41 8.75 43.36
C THR A 242 -26.25 7.73 44.49
N ASP A 243 -25.15 6.96 44.55
CA ASP A 243 -24.90 6.00 45.63
C ASP A 243 -24.80 6.69 47.00
N LEU A 244 -24.12 7.84 47.08
CA LEU A 244 -24.02 8.62 48.31
C LEU A 244 -25.39 9.15 48.77
N ASN A 245 -26.21 9.64 47.84
CA ASN A 245 -27.56 10.10 48.16
C ASN A 245 -28.45 8.95 48.67
N GLU A 246 -28.38 7.77 48.06
CA GLU A 246 -29.09 6.58 48.56
C GLU A 246 -28.62 6.16 49.96
N ARG A 247 -27.33 6.31 50.27
CA ARG A 247 -26.81 6.06 51.62
C ARG A 247 -27.29 7.08 52.63
N ILE A 248 -27.35 8.36 52.25
CA ILE A 248 -27.88 9.44 53.11
C ILE A 248 -29.34 9.15 53.46
N ILE A 249 -30.17 8.81 52.46
CA ILE A 249 -31.58 8.45 52.67
C ILE A 249 -31.69 7.28 53.67
N ARG A 250 -30.91 6.20 53.46
CA ARG A 250 -30.90 5.06 54.40
C ARG A 250 -30.51 5.44 55.82
N ILE A 251 -29.51 6.31 55.99
CA ILE A 251 -29.09 6.79 57.31
C ILE A 251 -30.20 7.64 57.95
N GLU A 252 -30.88 8.46 57.16
CA GLU A 252 -31.97 9.32 57.62
C GLU A 252 -33.19 8.50 58.04
N ASP A 253 -33.52 7.44 57.30
CA ASP A 253 -34.55 6.46 57.67
C ASP A 253 -34.21 5.77 59.00
N ILE A 254 -32.97 5.28 59.15
CA ILE A 254 -32.50 4.67 60.41
C ILE A 254 -32.61 5.69 61.56
N LYS A 255 -32.19 6.94 61.35
CA LYS A 255 -32.28 8.00 62.35
C LYS A 255 -33.73 8.28 62.76
N ASN A 256 -34.66 8.28 61.81
CA ASN A 256 -36.08 8.47 62.07
C ASN A 256 -36.69 7.31 62.86
N ILE A 257 -36.21 6.07 62.67
CA ILE A 257 -36.60 4.91 63.49
C ILE A 257 -35.99 4.99 64.90
N LEU A 258 -34.73 5.42 65.03
CA LEU A 258 -34.03 5.47 66.32
C LEU A 258 -34.55 6.58 67.25
N LYS A 259 -35.00 7.72 66.73
CA LYS A 259 -35.56 8.83 67.54
C LYS A 259 -36.68 8.38 68.50
N PRO A 260 -37.79 7.76 68.04
CA PRO A 260 -38.86 7.28 68.92
C PRO A 260 -38.42 6.12 69.82
N LEU A 261 -37.42 5.32 69.41
CA LEU A 261 -36.82 4.28 70.27
C LEU A 261 -36.09 4.89 71.47
N VAL A 262 -35.30 5.95 71.26
CA VAL A 262 -34.56 6.66 72.32
C VAL A 262 -35.50 7.42 73.24
N ASN A 263 -36.55 8.05 72.68
CA ASN A 263 -37.56 8.76 73.45
C ASN A 263 -38.48 7.82 74.26
N GLY A 264 -38.42 6.51 74.00
CA GLY A 264 -39.21 5.50 74.70
C GLY A 264 -40.64 5.30 74.16
N ASP A 265 -40.99 5.99 73.07
CA ASP A 265 -42.28 5.90 72.38
C ASP A 265 -42.49 4.53 71.73
N ILE A 266 -41.39 3.92 71.28
CA ILE A 266 -41.35 2.56 70.72
C ILE A 266 -40.36 1.75 71.54
N ARG A 267 -40.69 0.51 71.87
CA ARG A 267 -39.76 -0.44 72.51
C ARG A 267 -39.41 -1.54 71.52
N GLY A 268 -38.12 -1.83 71.37
CA GLY A 268 -37.67 -2.99 70.60
C GLY A 268 -38.25 -4.27 71.21
N VAL A 269 -39.22 -4.87 70.53
CA VAL A 269 -39.65 -6.25 70.80
C VAL A 269 -38.68 -7.12 70.02
N GLY A 270 -37.81 -7.85 70.69
CA GLY A 270 -36.90 -8.79 70.03
C GLY A 270 -37.72 -9.86 69.33
N ILE A 271 -37.87 -9.78 68.01
CA ILE A 271 -38.53 -10.80 67.21
C ILE A 271 -37.42 -11.70 66.66
N PHE A 272 -37.20 -12.81 67.37
CA PHE A 272 -36.44 -14.00 66.97
C PHE A 272 -34.89 -13.87 66.86
N PRO A 273 -34.16 -15.01 67.02
CA PRO A 273 -32.83 -15.07 67.64
C PRO A 273 -31.67 -14.81 66.68
N ASP A 274 -30.61 -14.23 67.23
CA ASP A 274 -29.32 -14.15 66.57
C ASP A 274 -28.68 -15.55 66.50
N VAL A 275 -28.17 -15.89 65.31
CA VAL A 275 -27.38 -17.09 65.06
C VAL A 275 -25.92 -16.68 64.94
N TYR A 276 -25.08 -17.24 65.81
CA TYR A 276 -23.62 -17.13 65.70
C TYR A 276 -23.05 -18.54 65.63
N ASP A 277 -22.36 -18.86 64.53
CA ASP A 277 -21.73 -20.16 64.27
C ASP A 277 -22.69 -21.37 64.43
N GLY A 278 -23.93 -21.22 63.96
CA GLY A 278 -24.95 -22.27 64.00
C GLY A 278 -25.69 -22.43 65.33
N LEU A 279 -25.37 -21.64 66.36
CA LEU A 279 -26.06 -21.65 67.65
C LEU A 279 -27.02 -20.47 67.81
N THR A 280 -28.22 -20.78 68.28
CA THR A 280 -29.34 -19.85 68.38
C THR A 280 -29.55 -19.40 69.82
N PHE A 281 -29.51 -18.09 70.10
CA PHE A 281 -29.73 -17.57 71.46
C PHE A 281 -30.83 -16.51 71.51
N VAL A 282 -31.68 -16.59 72.55
CA VAL A 282 -32.74 -15.63 72.84
C VAL A 282 -32.42 -14.91 74.14
N LYS A 283 -32.03 -13.63 74.08
CA LYS A 283 -31.88 -12.79 75.28
C LYS A 283 -33.25 -12.31 75.76
N ARG A 284 -33.70 -12.80 76.91
CA ARG A 284 -34.87 -12.25 77.63
C ARG A 284 -34.40 -11.19 78.62
N LYS A 285 -35.12 -10.06 78.71
CA LYS A 285 -34.90 -9.08 79.80
C LYS A 285 -35.33 -9.71 81.14
N PRO A 286 -34.54 -9.57 82.22
CA PRO A 286 -35.00 -9.89 83.56
C PRO A 286 -36.09 -8.90 83.98
N ARG A 287 -37.05 -9.38 84.78
CA ARG A 287 -38.17 -8.59 85.32
C ARG A 287 -37.70 -7.45 86.20
#